data_AF-A0A2R4G5M1-F1
#
_entry.id   AF-A0A2R4G5M1-F1
#
_cell.length_a   1.000
_cell.length_b   1.000
_cell.length_c   1.000
_cell.angle_alpha   90.00
_cell.angle_beta   90.00
_cell.angle_gamma   90.00
#
_symmetry.space_group_name_H-M   'P 1'
#
loop_
_entity.id
_entity.type
_entity.pdbx_description
1 polymer ?
#
loop_
_entity_poly.entity_id
_entity_poly.type
_entity_poly.pdbx_seq_one_letter_code
_entity_poly.pdbx_strand_id
1 'polypeptide(L)'
;MKPIAANLLCASCRENYWALIRQLGHVQLPALSSIMLKQAHIGATGHAPSRGSAPMPIDTRAQALITDSEAWLAEQAGKINARYSNLPWDKAWKKITANKHTILSMSTAADDYTALEHISRRNETALTPEEAMVIIGTCPQCGHQATSTPQADEWTCPHCKWQGGVQAIKATRDNKLWQLEYTGKPVEVARYLSKMDIHCTSDQIRQWLTRGKLHATPTKHKGEYVFNLGEITAMLDCHN
;
A
#
# COMPACT_ATOMS: atom_id res chain seq x y z
N MET A 1 -5.46 16.74 -42.66
CA MET A 1 -5.94 17.65 -41.60
C MET A 1 -7.18 17.02 -40.98
N LYS A 2 -7.12 16.59 -39.71
CA LYS A 2 -8.33 16.16 -39.00
C LYS A 2 -9.19 17.40 -38.71
N PRO A 3 -10.53 17.33 -38.84
CA PRO A 3 -11.40 18.48 -38.63
C PRO A 3 -11.30 18.98 -37.17
N ILE A 4 -11.30 20.30 -36.99
CA ILE A 4 -11.17 21.02 -35.70
C ILE A 4 -12.21 20.53 -34.66
N ALA A 5 -13.35 20.00 -35.11
CA ALA A 5 -14.38 19.42 -34.26
C ALA A 5 -13.94 18.15 -33.51
N ALA A 6 -12.95 17.40 -34.02
CA ALA A 6 -12.50 16.14 -33.43
C ALA A 6 -11.61 16.29 -32.19
N ASN A 7 -11.07 17.50 -31.93
CA ASN A 7 -10.14 17.76 -30.82
C ASN A 7 -10.77 18.55 -29.65
N LEU A 8 -12.08 18.80 -29.69
CA LEU A 8 -12.77 19.52 -28.62
C LEU A 8 -13.22 18.55 -27.52
N LEU A 9 -12.72 18.76 -26.31
CA LEU A 9 -13.18 18.03 -25.12
C LEU A 9 -14.69 18.21 -24.92
N CYS A 10 -15.40 17.13 -24.58
CA CYS A 10 -16.78 17.20 -24.13
C CYS A 10 -16.89 17.85 -22.74
N ALA A 11 -18.10 18.16 -22.28
CA ALA A 11 -18.32 18.85 -21.00
C ALA A 11 -17.71 18.08 -19.80
N SER A 12 -17.96 16.77 -19.70
CA SER A 12 -17.42 15.94 -18.61
C SER A 12 -15.89 15.81 -18.68
N CYS A 13 -15.31 15.66 -19.87
CA CYS A 13 -13.85 15.63 -20.01
C CYS A 13 -13.21 16.97 -19.60
N ARG A 14 -13.87 18.11 -19.83
CA ARG A 14 -13.37 19.41 -19.34
C ARG A 14 -13.39 19.50 -17.82
N GLU A 15 -14.43 18.97 -17.18
CA GLU A 15 -14.54 18.91 -15.72
C GLU A 15 -13.47 18.00 -15.12
N ASN A 16 -13.31 16.80 -15.68
CA ASN A 16 -12.28 15.85 -15.26
C ASN A 16 -10.88 16.41 -15.48
N TYR A 17 -10.60 16.99 -16.64
CA TYR A 17 -9.33 17.63 -16.93
C TYR A 17 -9.01 18.72 -15.90
N TRP A 18 -10.00 19.54 -15.56
CA TRP A 18 -9.85 20.56 -14.53
C TRP A 18 -9.64 19.99 -13.12
N ALA A 19 -10.30 18.88 -12.79
CA ALA A 19 -10.10 18.18 -11.53
C ALA A 19 -8.66 17.65 -11.43
N LEU A 20 -8.14 17.00 -12.48
CA LEU A 20 -6.78 16.49 -12.55
C LEU A 20 -5.73 17.60 -12.40
N ILE A 21 -5.92 18.76 -13.05
CA ILE A 21 -5.01 19.91 -12.90
C ILE A 21 -4.93 20.34 -11.43
N ARG A 22 -6.08 20.41 -10.74
CA ARG A 22 -6.12 20.78 -9.32
C ARG A 22 -5.47 19.70 -8.45
N GLN A 23 -5.77 18.43 -8.71
CA GLN A 23 -5.22 17.30 -7.97
C GLN A 23 -3.69 17.22 -8.10
N LEU A 24 -3.15 17.45 -9.30
CA LEU A 24 -1.71 17.42 -9.56
C LEU A 24 -0.96 18.41 -8.65
N GLY A 25 -1.37 19.68 -8.63
CA GLY A 25 -0.66 20.72 -7.87
C GLY A 25 -1.00 20.77 -6.38
N HIS A 26 -2.24 20.45 -6.00
CA HIS A 26 -2.67 20.57 -4.60
C HIS A 26 -2.40 19.30 -3.78
N VAL A 27 -2.34 18.13 -4.41
CA VAL A 27 -2.24 16.84 -3.70
C VAL A 27 -0.99 16.08 -4.13
N GLN A 28 -0.85 15.78 -5.42
CA GLN A 28 0.17 14.83 -5.88
C GLN A 28 1.60 15.38 -5.73
N LEU A 29 1.87 16.58 -6.22
CA LEU A 29 3.21 17.19 -6.16
C LEU A 29 3.70 17.43 -4.73
N PRO A 30 2.89 17.96 -3.79
CA PRO A 30 3.26 18.03 -2.38
C PRO A 30 3.55 16.66 -1.77
N ALA A 31 2.71 15.65 -2.03
CA ALA A 31 2.90 14.30 -1.48
C ALA A 31 4.18 13.62 -2.02
N LEU A 32 4.43 13.72 -3.33
CA LEU A 32 5.66 13.23 -3.96
C LEU A 32 6.90 13.95 -3.41
N SER A 33 6.81 15.26 -3.15
CA SER A 33 7.92 16.03 -2.55
C SER A 33 8.27 15.52 -1.15
N SER A 34 7.26 15.22 -0.33
CA SER A 34 7.46 14.62 1.00
C SER A 34 8.11 13.24 0.94
N ILE A 35 7.78 12.43 -0.06
CA ILE A 35 8.39 11.10 -0.29
C ILE A 35 9.83 11.24 -0.79
N MET A 36 10.08 12.13 -1.76
CA MET A 36 11.41 12.40 -2.30
C MET A 36 12.40 12.79 -1.20
N LEU A 37 11.95 13.64 -0.26
CA LEU A 37 12.71 14.08 0.92
C LEU A 37 12.71 13.07 2.08
N LYS A 38 12.10 11.89 1.90
CA LYS A 38 11.90 10.83 2.91
C LYS A 38 11.19 11.31 4.19
N GLN A 39 10.44 12.40 4.11
CA GLN A 39 9.61 12.91 5.20
C GLN A 39 8.31 12.10 5.34
N ALA A 40 7.92 11.38 4.28
CA ALA A 40 6.83 10.42 4.28
C ALA A 40 7.28 9.10 3.61
N HIS A 41 6.76 7.98 4.09
CA HIS A 41 7.00 6.65 3.53
C HIS A 41 5.66 6.04 3.11
N ILE A 42 5.65 5.32 1.99
CA ILE A 42 4.48 4.60 1.47
C ILE A 42 4.77 3.10 1.58
N GLY A 43 3.98 2.38 2.39
CA GLY A 43 4.12 0.94 2.65
C GLY A 43 4.70 0.60 4.03
N ALA A 44 4.69 -0.69 4.39
CA ALA A 44 5.21 -1.18 5.66
C ALA A 44 6.74 -1.04 5.75
N THR A 45 7.24 -0.56 6.88
CA THR A 45 8.67 -0.40 7.20
C THR A 45 9.34 -1.76 7.48
N GLY A 46 9.48 -2.59 6.45
CA GLY A 46 10.25 -3.82 6.53
C GLY A 46 11.74 -3.52 6.73
N HIS A 47 12.27 -3.79 7.91
CA HIS A 47 13.70 -3.73 8.20
C HIS A 47 14.39 -4.92 7.49
N ALA A 48 14.67 -4.78 6.21
CA ALA A 48 15.60 -5.67 5.54
C ALA A 48 17.03 -5.35 6.01
N PRO A 49 17.85 -6.34 6.43
CA PRO A 49 19.23 -6.09 6.79
C PRO A 49 19.98 -5.53 5.57
N SER A 50 20.39 -4.26 5.67
CA SER A 50 21.14 -3.57 4.62
C SER A 50 22.50 -4.24 4.42
N ARG A 51 22.71 -4.82 3.23
CA ARG A 51 24.04 -5.21 2.76
C ARG A 51 24.76 -3.98 2.22
N GLY A 52 25.42 -3.24 3.11
CA GLY A 52 26.66 -2.50 2.79
C GLY A 52 26.59 -1.36 1.77
N SER A 53 25.45 -0.69 1.57
CA SER A 53 25.40 0.59 0.83
C SER A 53 24.51 1.57 1.58
N ALA A 54 25.02 2.79 1.81
CA ALA A 54 24.25 3.85 2.42
C ALA A 54 23.01 4.15 1.54
N PRO A 55 21.79 4.22 2.10
CA PRO A 55 20.61 4.57 1.32
C PRO A 55 20.83 5.92 0.65
N MET A 56 20.52 6.02 -0.66
CA MET A 56 20.59 7.28 -1.40
C MET A 56 19.84 8.40 -0.65
N PRO A 57 20.35 9.64 -0.63
CA PRO A 57 19.77 10.71 0.19
C PRO A 57 18.33 11.10 -0.22
N ILE A 58 17.93 10.82 -1.47
CA ILE A 58 16.59 11.09 -2.01
C ILE A 58 15.99 9.84 -2.66
N ASP A 59 14.66 9.79 -2.74
CA ASP A 59 13.95 8.79 -3.56
C ASP A 59 13.96 9.23 -5.03
N THR A 60 14.79 8.56 -5.85
CA THR A 60 14.96 8.88 -7.28
C THR A 60 13.72 8.57 -8.12
N ARG A 61 12.83 7.67 -7.66
CA ARG A 61 11.57 7.36 -8.34
C ARG A 61 10.57 8.49 -8.13
N ALA A 62 10.44 8.98 -6.89
CA ALA A 62 9.62 10.16 -6.60
C ALA A 62 10.14 11.40 -7.34
N GLN A 63 11.47 11.58 -7.42
CA GLN A 63 12.09 12.66 -8.18
C GLN A 63 11.70 12.63 -9.66
N ALA A 64 11.76 11.47 -10.32
CA ALA A 64 11.37 11.35 -11.73
C ALA A 64 9.90 11.70 -11.97
N LEU A 65 9.00 11.29 -11.06
CA LEU A 65 7.57 11.62 -11.15
C LEU A 65 7.30 13.12 -10.95
N ILE A 66 8.06 13.77 -10.06
CA ILE A 66 8.03 15.23 -9.90
C ILE A 66 8.49 15.89 -11.20
N THR A 67 9.63 15.51 -11.75
CA THR A 67 10.16 16.10 -13.00
C THR A 67 9.20 15.96 -14.17
N ASP A 68 8.56 14.79 -14.36
CA ASP A 68 7.54 14.60 -15.40
C ASP A 68 6.33 15.54 -15.20
N SER A 69 5.90 15.69 -13.95
CA SER A 69 4.77 16.56 -13.59
C SER A 69 5.10 18.04 -13.75
N GLU A 70 6.32 18.45 -13.41
CA GLU A 70 6.82 19.82 -13.57
C GLU A 70 6.98 20.20 -15.04
N ALA A 71 7.50 19.29 -15.87
CA ALA A 71 7.63 19.49 -17.30
C ALA A 71 6.26 19.74 -17.96
N TRP A 72 5.25 18.97 -17.58
CA TRP A 72 3.89 19.19 -18.06
C TRP A 72 3.35 20.56 -17.64
N LEU A 73 3.51 20.96 -16.36
CA LEU A 73 3.09 22.28 -15.87
C LEU A 73 3.81 23.43 -16.59
N ALA A 74 5.11 23.29 -16.84
CA ALA A 74 5.92 24.26 -17.57
C ALA A 74 5.40 24.45 -19.00
N GLU A 75 5.09 23.36 -19.70
CA GLU A 75 4.54 23.40 -21.05
C GLU A 75 3.17 24.12 -21.08
N GLN A 76 2.25 23.72 -20.19
CA GLN A 76 0.91 24.32 -20.15
C GLN A 76 0.94 25.79 -19.76
N ALA A 77 1.80 26.17 -18.82
CA ALA A 77 2.00 27.56 -18.45
C ALA A 77 2.61 28.37 -19.61
N GLY A 78 3.56 27.77 -20.34
CA GLY A 78 4.16 28.33 -21.55
C GLY A 78 3.15 28.61 -22.67
N LYS A 79 2.15 27.73 -22.85
CA LYS A 79 1.05 27.93 -23.81
C LYS A 79 0.17 29.14 -23.46
N ILE A 80 0.04 29.49 -22.17
CA ILE A 80 -0.64 30.72 -21.74
C ILE A 80 0.26 31.93 -22.01
N ASN A 81 1.52 31.85 -21.61
CA ASN A 81 2.53 32.88 -21.85
C ASN A 81 3.92 32.25 -21.81
N ALA A 82 4.73 32.47 -22.85
CA ALA A 82 6.06 31.89 -22.97
C ALA A 82 6.96 32.17 -21.74
N ARG A 83 6.79 33.32 -21.06
CA ARG A 83 7.55 33.67 -19.85
C ARG A 83 7.23 32.76 -18.66
N TYR A 84 6.10 32.07 -18.67
CA TYR A 84 5.69 31.18 -17.59
C TYR A 84 6.31 29.78 -17.67
N SER A 85 6.96 29.42 -18.78
CA SER A 85 7.60 28.11 -18.99
C SER A 85 8.72 27.81 -17.99
N ASN A 86 9.40 28.84 -17.49
CA ASN A 86 10.52 28.69 -16.55
C ASN A 86 10.12 28.98 -15.09
N LEU A 87 8.82 29.07 -14.80
CA LEU A 87 8.37 29.28 -13.43
C LEU A 87 8.51 27.98 -12.62
N PRO A 88 8.84 28.09 -11.32
CA PRO A 88 8.65 26.98 -10.37
C PRO A 88 7.24 26.42 -10.46
N TRP A 89 7.10 25.11 -10.26
CA TRP A 89 5.85 24.38 -10.50
C TRP A 89 4.65 24.97 -9.75
N ASP A 90 4.86 25.46 -8.53
CA ASP A 90 3.78 26.03 -7.69
C ASP A 90 3.25 27.34 -8.30
N LYS A 91 4.14 28.15 -8.88
CA LYS A 91 3.79 29.40 -9.58
C LYS A 91 3.19 29.11 -10.94
N ALA A 92 3.74 28.15 -11.69
CA ALA A 92 3.18 27.69 -12.97
C ALA A 92 1.74 27.18 -12.78
N TRP A 93 1.52 26.32 -11.78
CA TRP A 93 0.21 25.80 -11.41
C TRP A 93 -0.78 26.91 -11.02
N LYS A 94 -0.36 27.90 -10.22
CA LYS A 94 -1.19 29.09 -9.92
C LYS A 94 -1.57 29.88 -11.17
N LYS A 95 -0.67 30.01 -12.15
CA LYS A 95 -0.96 30.69 -13.43
C LYS A 95 -1.92 29.89 -14.29
N ILE A 96 -1.76 28.56 -14.37
CA ILE A 96 -2.68 27.66 -15.07
C ILE A 96 -4.07 27.74 -14.44
N THR A 97 -4.15 27.67 -13.11
CA THR A 97 -5.44 27.70 -12.40
C THR A 97 -6.16 29.06 -12.52
N ALA A 98 -5.42 30.16 -12.61
CA ALA A 98 -5.99 31.47 -12.90
C ALA A 98 -6.49 31.63 -14.36
N ASN A 99 -6.07 30.76 -15.28
CA ASN A 99 -6.39 30.83 -16.72
C ASN A 99 -7.20 29.62 -17.20
N LYS A 100 -8.15 29.15 -16.37
CA LYS A 100 -9.01 27.98 -16.63
C LYS A 100 -9.59 27.98 -18.05
N HIS A 101 -10.23 29.09 -18.45
CA HIS A 101 -10.90 29.16 -19.75
C HIS A 101 -9.93 28.94 -20.90
N THR A 102 -8.76 29.56 -20.86
CA THR A 102 -7.72 29.43 -21.88
C THR A 102 -7.29 27.97 -22.02
N ILE A 103 -6.92 27.31 -20.91
CA ILE A 103 -6.45 25.92 -20.91
C ILE A 103 -7.50 24.95 -21.46
N LEU A 104 -8.78 25.12 -21.11
CA LEU A 104 -9.85 24.21 -21.53
C LEU A 104 -10.34 24.44 -22.97
N SER A 105 -9.95 25.56 -23.60
CA SER A 105 -10.37 25.94 -24.96
C SER A 105 -9.25 25.85 -26.00
N MET A 106 -8.02 25.50 -25.59
CA MET A 106 -6.91 25.27 -26.51
C MET A 106 -7.21 24.13 -27.49
N SER A 107 -6.71 24.26 -28.72
CA SER A 107 -6.82 23.20 -29.74
C SER A 107 -6.06 21.92 -29.36
N THR A 108 -5.12 22.01 -28.42
CA THR A 108 -4.33 20.90 -27.87
C THR A 108 -4.95 20.26 -26.64
N ALA A 109 -6.07 20.79 -26.12
CA ALA A 109 -6.62 20.41 -24.82
C ALA A 109 -6.94 18.90 -24.69
N ALA A 110 -7.31 18.24 -25.79
CA ALA A 110 -7.53 16.79 -25.81
C ALA A 110 -6.24 16.00 -25.55
N ASP A 111 -5.16 16.33 -26.27
CA ASP A 111 -3.86 15.67 -26.11
C ASP A 111 -3.25 16.00 -24.73
N ASP A 112 -3.40 17.25 -24.28
CA ASP A 112 -2.94 17.71 -22.97
C ASP A 112 -3.64 16.97 -21.83
N TYR A 113 -4.95 16.73 -21.97
CA TYR A 113 -5.74 15.95 -21.04
C TYR A 113 -5.26 14.49 -20.97
N THR A 114 -5.09 13.83 -22.11
CA THR A 114 -4.58 12.44 -22.14
C THR A 114 -3.19 12.33 -21.53
N ALA A 115 -2.28 13.28 -21.82
CA ALA A 115 -0.97 13.33 -21.18
C ALA A 115 -1.09 13.47 -19.65
N LEU A 116 -1.99 14.33 -19.18
CA LEU A 116 -2.21 14.52 -17.74
C LEU A 116 -2.84 13.28 -17.08
N GLU A 117 -3.76 12.57 -17.74
CA GLU A 117 -4.31 11.31 -17.22
C GLU A 117 -3.20 10.28 -16.99
N HIS A 118 -2.27 10.16 -17.94
CA HIS A 118 -1.13 9.25 -17.81
C HIS A 118 -0.21 9.63 -16.65
N ILE A 119 0.10 10.91 -16.49
CA ILE A 119 0.92 11.43 -15.37
C ILE A 119 0.19 11.19 -14.05
N SER A 120 -1.09 11.58 -13.96
CA SER A 120 -1.89 11.45 -12.74
C SER A 120 -1.97 10.00 -12.28
N ARG A 121 -2.23 9.05 -13.19
CA ARG A 121 -2.29 7.62 -12.84
C ARG A 121 -0.96 7.07 -12.35
N ARG A 122 0.16 7.48 -12.95
CA ARG A 122 1.50 7.09 -12.49
C ARG A 122 1.79 7.65 -11.10
N ASN A 123 1.43 8.92 -10.87
CA ASN A 123 1.56 9.57 -9.57
C ASN A 123 0.70 8.86 -8.52
N GLU A 124 -0.59 8.60 -8.81
CA GLU A 124 -1.49 7.85 -7.93
C GLU A 124 -0.96 6.47 -7.58
N THR A 125 -0.44 5.72 -8.56
CA THR A 125 0.16 4.40 -8.31
C THR A 125 1.35 4.51 -7.35
N ALA A 126 2.15 5.57 -7.44
CA ALA A 126 3.27 5.78 -6.53
C ALA A 126 2.83 6.30 -5.15
N LEU A 127 1.71 7.04 -5.10
CA LEU A 127 1.14 7.62 -3.89
C LEU A 127 0.19 6.68 -3.14
N THR A 128 -0.21 5.57 -3.76
CA THR A 128 -1.05 4.55 -3.16
C THR A 128 -0.16 3.43 -2.67
N PRO A 129 -0.11 3.15 -1.36
CA PRO A 129 0.61 1.99 -0.87
C PRO A 129 0.01 0.72 -1.47
N GLU A 130 0.84 -0.18 -2.01
CA GLU A 130 0.44 -1.58 -2.11
C GLU A 130 0.08 -2.03 -0.70
N GLU A 131 -1.20 -2.30 -0.46
CA GLU A 131 -1.63 -2.89 0.81
C GLU A 131 -0.86 -4.19 0.97
N ALA A 132 -0.02 -4.27 2.01
CA ALA A 132 0.82 -5.43 2.23
C ALA A 132 -0.07 -6.68 2.28
N MET A 133 0.11 -7.58 1.32
CA MET A 133 -0.59 -8.85 1.29
C MET A 133 -0.14 -9.66 2.51
N VAL A 134 -1.08 -9.96 3.40
CA VAL A 134 -0.86 -10.80 4.58
C VAL A 134 -1.42 -12.20 4.33
N ILE A 135 -0.81 -13.20 4.97
CA ILE A 135 -1.34 -14.57 4.94
C ILE A 135 -2.54 -14.62 5.90
N ILE A 136 -3.72 -14.93 5.35
CA ILE A 136 -4.99 -15.00 6.10
C ILE A 136 -5.35 -16.44 6.48
N GLY A 137 -4.71 -17.45 5.88
CA GLY A 137 -4.94 -18.86 6.17
C GLY A 137 -4.78 -19.73 4.92
N THR A 138 -5.63 -20.74 4.78
CA THR A 138 -5.67 -21.63 3.61
C THR A 138 -7.10 -21.77 3.10
N CYS A 139 -7.28 -21.89 1.79
CA CYS A 139 -8.55 -22.15 1.15
C CYS A 139 -9.25 -23.36 1.80
N PRO A 140 -10.49 -23.24 2.31
CA PRO A 140 -11.20 -24.35 2.93
C PRO A 140 -11.46 -25.52 1.98
N GLN A 141 -11.55 -25.28 0.67
CA GLN A 141 -11.88 -26.30 -0.32
C GLN A 141 -10.65 -27.06 -0.85
N CYS A 142 -9.51 -26.39 -1.06
CA CYS A 142 -8.34 -27.02 -1.71
C CYS A 142 -7.02 -26.89 -0.93
N GLY A 143 -7.02 -26.23 0.22
CA GLY A 143 -5.83 -26.05 1.05
C GLY A 143 -4.80 -25.06 0.49
N HIS A 144 -5.04 -24.42 -0.65
CA HIS A 144 -4.15 -23.41 -1.22
C HIS A 144 -3.95 -22.24 -0.24
N GLN A 145 -2.72 -21.76 -0.09
CA GLN A 145 -2.42 -20.64 0.80
C GLN A 145 -3.22 -19.39 0.39
N ALA A 146 -3.90 -18.79 1.36
CA ALA A 146 -4.71 -17.61 1.15
C ALA A 146 -3.94 -16.38 1.63
N THR A 147 -3.67 -15.46 0.70
CA THR A 147 -3.10 -14.14 0.96
C THR A 147 -4.10 -13.09 0.56
N SER A 148 -4.28 -12.07 1.40
CA SER A 148 -5.17 -10.95 1.12
C SER A 148 -4.66 -9.69 1.81
N THR A 149 -5.18 -8.53 1.41
CA THR A 149 -4.92 -7.31 2.15
C THR A 149 -5.65 -7.34 3.50
N PRO A 150 -5.19 -6.62 4.54
CA PRO A 150 -5.80 -6.65 5.87
C PRO A 150 -7.28 -6.23 5.90
N GLN A 151 -7.71 -5.45 4.91
CA GLN A 151 -9.03 -4.82 4.81
C GLN A 151 -9.98 -5.55 3.86
N ALA A 152 -9.52 -6.59 3.17
CA ALA A 152 -10.36 -7.36 2.27
C ALA A 152 -11.41 -8.15 3.04
N ASP A 153 -12.69 -7.98 2.67
CA ASP A 153 -13.80 -8.73 3.25
C ASP A 153 -13.99 -10.09 2.57
N GLU A 154 -13.66 -10.20 1.29
CA GLU A 154 -13.82 -11.39 0.47
C GLU A 154 -12.49 -11.85 -0.14
N TRP A 155 -12.35 -13.15 -0.34
CA TRP A 155 -11.21 -13.74 -1.01
C TRP A 155 -11.65 -14.83 -1.99
N THR A 156 -11.07 -14.79 -3.20
CA THR A 156 -11.27 -15.81 -4.22
C THR A 156 -10.01 -16.64 -4.38
N CYS A 157 -10.16 -17.95 -4.22
CA CYS A 157 -9.05 -18.88 -4.39
C CYS A 157 -8.57 -18.88 -5.85
N PRO A 158 -7.28 -18.59 -6.13
CA PRO A 158 -6.77 -18.61 -7.49
C PRO A 158 -6.79 -20.02 -8.10
N HIS A 159 -6.74 -21.07 -7.26
CA HIS A 159 -6.63 -22.46 -7.68
C HIS A 159 -7.99 -23.13 -7.93
N CYS A 160 -8.89 -23.14 -6.95
CA CYS A 160 -10.19 -23.82 -7.06
C CYS A 160 -11.38 -22.89 -7.28
N LYS A 161 -11.15 -21.58 -7.41
CA LYS A 161 -12.15 -20.52 -7.64
C LYS A 161 -13.23 -20.40 -6.55
N TRP A 162 -13.04 -21.09 -5.42
CA TRP A 162 -13.88 -20.91 -4.24
C TRP A 162 -13.82 -19.46 -3.77
N GLN A 163 -14.97 -18.89 -3.45
CA GLN A 163 -15.10 -17.53 -2.93
C GLN A 163 -15.75 -17.59 -1.53
N GLY A 164 -15.23 -16.78 -0.62
CA GLY A 164 -15.83 -16.63 0.70
C GLY A 164 -15.21 -15.49 1.48
N GLY A 165 -15.78 -15.23 2.66
CA GLY A 165 -15.31 -14.15 3.52
C GLY A 165 -13.93 -14.41 4.11
N VAL A 166 -13.06 -13.40 4.13
CA VAL A 166 -11.73 -13.45 4.74
C VAL A 166 -11.82 -13.83 6.22
N GLN A 167 -12.83 -13.31 6.93
CA GLN A 167 -13.07 -13.65 8.34
C GLN A 167 -13.42 -15.13 8.54
N ALA A 168 -14.12 -15.75 7.59
CA ALA A 168 -14.42 -17.19 7.68
C ALA A 168 -13.17 -18.05 7.47
N ILE A 169 -12.25 -17.63 6.60
CA ILE A 169 -10.95 -18.30 6.39
C ILE A 169 -10.10 -18.19 7.67
N LYS A 170 -10.03 -17.01 8.28
CA LYS A 170 -9.35 -16.77 9.56
C LYS A 170 -9.99 -17.61 10.68
N ALA A 171 -11.30 -17.57 10.85
CA ALA A 171 -12.01 -18.37 11.84
C ALA A 171 -11.82 -19.88 11.66
N THR A 172 -11.73 -20.37 10.42
CA THR A 172 -11.43 -21.79 10.14
C THR A 172 -10.01 -22.16 10.56
N ARG A 173 -9.03 -21.28 10.31
CA ARG A 173 -7.66 -21.42 10.78
C ARG A 173 -7.62 -21.44 12.31
N ASP A 174 -8.28 -20.48 12.94
CA ASP A 174 -8.25 -20.28 14.39
C ASP A 174 -8.96 -21.45 15.11
N ASN A 175 -10.10 -21.95 14.60
CA ASN A 175 -10.77 -23.14 15.13
C ASN A 175 -9.89 -24.41 15.06
N LYS A 176 -9.11 -24.57 13.99
CA LYS A 176 -8.15 -25.68 13.90
C LYS A 176 -7.03 -25.54 14.92
N LEU A 177 -6.57 -24.32 15.20
CA LEU A 177 -5.52 -24.05 16.18
C LEU A 177 -6.00 -24.32 17.62
N TRP A 178 -7.25 -24.01 17.95
CA TRP A 178 -7.84 -24.33 19.26
C TRP A 178 -7.91 -25.84 19.56
N GLN A 179 -7.91 -26.68 18.53
CA GLN A 179 -7.90 -28.14 18.65
C GLN A 179 -6.49 -28.73 18.73
N LEU A 180 -5.45 -27.91 18.58
CA LEU A 180 -4.06 -28.36 18.56
C LEU A 180 -3.37 -28.00 19.88
N GLU A 181 -2.88 -29.04 20.54
CA GLU A 181 -1.95 -28.92 21.65
C GLU A 181 -0.52 -29.18 21.17
N TYR A 182 0.42 -28.39 21.67
CA TYR A 182 1.85 -28.60 21.43
C TYR A 182 2.58 -28.70 22.76
N THR A 183 3.28 -29.81 22.97
CA THR A 183 4.14 -30.02 24.13
C THR A 183 5.58 -29.64 23.77
N GLY A 184 6.17 -28.73 24.55
CA GLY A 184 7.56 -28.37 24.34
C GLY A 184 7.98 -27.17 25.18
N LYS A 185 9.19 -26.67 24.93
CA LYS A 185 9.68 -25.41 25.50
C LYS A 185 9.17 -24.22 24.69
N PRO A 186 9.06 -23.01 25.26
CA PRO A 186 8.63 -21.80 24.53
C PRO A 186 9.39 -21.54 23.21
N VAL A 187 10.68 -21.91 23.14
CA VAL A 187 11.49 -21.77 21.91
C VAL A 187 11.06 -22.76 20.82
N GLU A 188 10.68 -23.97 21.21
CA GLU A 188 10.23 -25.01 20.28
C GLU A 188 8.83 -24.68 19.78
N VAL A 189 7.95 -24.18 20.65
CA VAL A 189 6.62 -23.67 20.31
C VAL A 189 6.72 -22.51 19.32
N ALA A 190 7.56 -21.51 19.59
CA ALA A 190 7.80 -20.39 18.67
C ALA A 190 8.31 -20.85 17.30
N ARG A 191 9.21 -21.85 17.28
CA ARG A 191 9.70 -22.45 16.03
C ARG A 191 8.60 -23.22 15.30
N TYR A 192 7.75 -23.93 16.01
CA TYR A 192 6.62 -24.66 15.43
C TYR A 192 5.60 -23.70 14.82
N LEU A 193 5.23 -22.64 15.54
CA LEU A 193 4.36 -21.57 15.03
C LEU A 193 4.97 -20.88 13.81
N SER A 194 6.29 -20.62 13.80
CA SER A 194 6.97 -20.06 12.63
C SER A 194 6.88 -20.96 11.39
N LYS A 195 6.86 -22.29 11.55
CA LYS A 195 6.63 -23.22 10.43
C LYS A 195 5.20 -23.14 9.88
N MET A 196 4.26 -22.72 10.72
CA MET A 196 2.87 -22.44 10.36
C MET A 196 2.66 -20.98 9.93
N ASP A 197 3.76 -20.23 9.72
CA ASP A 197 3.77 -18.81 9.39
C ASP A 197 3.07 -17.90 10.43
N ILE A 198 3.08 -18.34 11.69
CA ILE A 198 2.61 -17.56 12.83
C ILE A 198 3.83 -17.00 13.55
N HIS A 199 4.06 -15.70 13.42
CA HIS A 199 5.22 -15.03 14.01
C HIS A 199 5.00 -14.72 15.49
N CYS A 200 5.58 -15.55 16.35
CA CYS A 200 5.61 -15.38 17.80
C CYS A 200 7.02 -15.62 18.32
N THR A 201 7.55 -14.72 19.14
CA THR A 201 8.87 -14.89 19.76
C THR A 201 8.78 -15.72 21.03
N SER A 202 9.84 -16.48 21.35
CA SER A 202 9.89 -17.25 22.60
C SER A 202 9.79 -16.38 23.85
N ASP A 203 10.23 -15.12 23.76
CA ASP A 203 10.20 -14.18 24.87
C ASP A 203 8.79 -13.64 25.13
N GLN A 204 7.98 -13.41 24.09
CA GLN A 204 6.55 -13.12 24.24
C GLN A 204 5.84 -14.27 24.98
N ILE A 205 6.07 -15.52 24.55
CA ILE A 205 5.48 -16.71 25.19
C ILE A 205 5.89 -16.79 26.68
N ARG A 206 7.18 -16.61 26.99
CA ARG A 206 7.68 -16.60 28.38
C ARG A 206 7.07 -15.47 29.21
N GLN A 207 6.94 -14.27 28.65
CA GLN A 207 6.33 -13.14 29.34
C GLN A 207 4.86 -13.40 29.65
N TRP A 208 4.10 -13.99 28.72
CA TRP A 208 2.70 -14.34 28.96
C TRP A 208 2.54 -15.42 30.03
N LEU A 209 3.42 -16.44 30.04
CA LEU A 209 3.47 -17.42 31.12
C LEU A 209 3.77 -16.78 32.47
N THR A 210 4.80 -15.93 32.53
CA THR A 210 5.23 -15.29 33.79
C THR A 210 4.18 -14.32 34.32
N ARG A 211 3.43 -13.67 33.42
CA ARG A 211 2.33 -12.76 33.76
C ARG A 211 0.99 -13.48 34.00
N GLY A 212 0.95 -14.81 33.91
CA GLY A 212 -0.27 -15.61 34.09
C GLY A 212 -1.35 -15.34 33.03
N LYS A 213 -0.98 -14.82 31.86
CA LYS A 213 -1.90 -14.51 30.75
C LYS A 213 -2.10 -15.66 29.78
N LEU A 214 -1.17 -16.61 29.76
CA LEU A 214 -1.21 -17.80 28.92
C LEU A 214 -1.31 -19.03 29.83
N HIS A 215 -2.37 -19.82 29.66
CA HIS A 215 -2.53 -21.07 30.37
C HIS A 215 -1.69 -22.15 29.68
N ALA A 216 -0.77 -22.75 30.44
CA ALA A 216 0.00 -23.89 29.97
C ALA A 216 0.17 -24.87 31.12
N THR A 217 -0.03 -26.16 30.84
CA THR A 217 0.10 -27.20 31.87
C THR A 217 1.57 -27.61 31.97
N PRO A 218 2.22 -27.49 33.14
CA PRO A 218 3.59 -27.95 33.32
C PRO A 218 3.69 -29.45 33.09
N THR A 219 4.75 -29.90 32.42
CA THR A 219 5.06 -31.33 32.27
C THR A 219 6.02 -31.82 33.35
N LYS A 220 6.39 -33.10 33.30
CA LYS A 220 7.40 -33.70 34.19
C LYS A 220 8.81 -33.15 33.94
N HIS A 221 9.06 -32.49 32.80
CA HIS A 221 10.37 -31.96 32.44
C HIS A 221 10.46 -30.46 32.71
N LYS A 222 11.62 -30.01 33.21
CA LYS A 222 11.83 -28.62 33.61
C LYS A 222 11.72 -27.68 32.40
N GLY A 223 10.78 -26.73 32.49
CA GLY A 223 10.58 -25.66 31.51
C GLY A 223 9.82 -26.09 30.25
N GLU A 224 9.22 -27.28 30.26
CA GLU A 224 8.38 -27.81 29.20
C GLU A 224 6.91 -27.80 29.64
N TYR A 225 6.03 -27.32 28.76
CA TYR A 225 4.61 -27.16 29.03
C TYR A 225 3.79 -27.70 27.86
N VAL A 226 2.55 -28.07 28.14
CA VAL A 226 1.52 -28.30 27.13
C VAL A 226 0.82 -26.97 26.85
N PHE A 227 0.89 -26.51 25.62
CA PHE A 227 0.30 -25.27 25.15
C PHE A 227 -0.88 -25.54 24.23
N ASN A 228 -1.98 -24.80 24.39
CA ASN A 228 -3.00 -24.69 23.35
C ASN A 228 -2.55 -23.64 22.32
N LEU A 229 -2.45 -24.04 21.04
CA LEU A 229 -1.97 -23.13 20.00
C LEU A 229 -2.96 -22.01 19.69
N GLY A 230 -4.26 -22.27 19.82
CA GLY A 230 -5.33 -21.28 19.67
C GLY A 230 -5.21 -20.14 20.70
N GLU A 231 -4.87 -20.48 21.95
CA GLU A 231 -4.66 -19.49 23.01
C GLU A 231 -3.44 -18.60 22.73
N ILE A 232 -2.35 -19.18 22.21
CA ILE A 232 -1.16 -18.41 21.82
C ILE A 232 -1.47 -17.45 20.67
N THR A 233 -2.25 -17.87 19.68
CA THR A 233 -2.66 -16.98 18.58
C THR A 233 -3.62 -15.88 19.04
N ALA A 234 -4.56 -16.18 19.94
CA ALA A 234 -5.43 -15.16 20.51
C ALA A 234 -4.63 -14.09 21.29
N MET A 235 -3.54 -14.51 21.97
CA MET A 235 -2.63 -13.60 22.67
C MET A 235 -1.84 -12.67 21.73
N LEU A 236 -1.59 -13.09 20.48
CA LEU A 236 -0.98 -12.24 19.44
C LEU A 236 -1.98 -11.21 18.91
N ASP A 237 -3.23 -11.61 18.67
CA ASP A 237 -4.26 -10.72 18.13
C ASP A 237 -4.72 -9.65 19.14
N CYS A 238 -4.70 -9.94 20.44
CA CYS A 238 -5.09 -8.98 21.48
C CYS A 238 -4.00 -7.95 21.84
N HIS A 239 -2.78 -8.12 21.35
CA HIS A 239 -1.61 -7.34 21.78
C HIS A 239 -0.76 -6.78 20.62
N ASN A 240 -1.27 -6.86 19.38
CA ASN A 240 -0.83 -6.06 18.23
C ASN A 240 -1.78 -4.88 18.01
#